data_AF-A0A7V4EB00-F1
#
_entry.id   AF-A0A7V4EB00-F1
#
_cell.length_a   1.000
_cell.length_b   1.000
_cell.length_c   1.000
_cell.angle_alpha   90.00
_cell.angle_beta   90.00
_cell.angle_gamma   90.00
#
_symmetry.space_group_name_H-M   'P 1'
#
loop_
_entity.id
_entity.type
_entity.pdbx_description
1 polymer ?
#
loop_
_entity_poly.entity_id
_entity_poly.type
_entity_poly.pdbx_seq_one_letter_code
_entity_poly.pdbx_strand_id
1 'polypeptide(L)' 'VNQNDITGFVVPPRNPIALAEAINKILSNNDLYIKFSQNAKERFKEFEISNIGDKIISLYEEILVGNK' A
#
# COMPACT_ATOMS: atom_id res chain seq x y z
N VAL A 1 -1.32 -0.60 -1.88
CA VAL A 1 -0.80 -0.38 -0.51
C VAL A 1 0.25 -1.41 -0.13
N ASN A 2 0.00 -2.71 -0.32
CA ASN A 2 0.84 -3.77 0.23
C ASN A 2 2.26 -3.80 -0.37
N GLN A 3 3.27 -3.59 0.48
CA GLN A 3 4.69 -3.83 0.19
C GLN A 3 5.24 -4.72 1.30
N ASN A 4 5.72 -5.91 0.93
CA ASN A 4 6.22 -6.90 1.88
C ASN A 4 7.38 -6.34 2.72
N ASP A 5 7.37 -6.62 4.02
CA ASP A 5 8.33 -6.15 5.03
C ASP A 5 8.41 -4.62 5.24
N ILE A 6 7.58 -3.85 4.53
CA ILE A 6 7.53 -2.39 4.62
C ILE A 6 6.21 -1.94 5.24
N THR A 7 5.08 -2.31 4.64
CA THR A 7 3.73 -1.92 5.10
C THR A 7 2.99 -3.08 5.77
N GLY A 8 3.60 -4.25 5.85
CA GLY A 8 3.00 -5.50 6.30
C GLY A 8 3.74 -6.73 5.77
N PHE A 9 3.18 -7.91 6.03
CA PHE A 9 3.65 -9.17 5.43
C PHE A 9 2.75 -9.57 4.25
N VAL A 10 3.38 -10.04 3.18
CA VAL A 10 2.72 -10.74 2.07
C VAL A 10 2.97 -12.22 2.26
N VAL A 11 1.90 -12.99 2.46
CA VAL A 11 1.98 -14.44 2.68
C VAL A 11 1.55 -15.19 1.41
N PRO A 12 2.06 -16.42 1.18
CA PRO A 12 1.61 -17.24 0.06
C PRO A 12 0.09 -17.48 0.10
N PRO A 13 -0.57 -17.53 -1.06
CA PRO A 13 -2.00 -17.82 -1.11
C PRO A 13 -2.29 -19.21 -0.55
N ARG A 14 -3.41 -19.35 0.17
CA ARG A 14 -3.90 -20.62 0.76
C ARG A 14 -2.91 -21.28 1.73
N ASN A 15 -2.01 -20.52 2.35
CA ASN A 15 -1.13 -21.02 3.40
C ASN A 15 -1.57 -20.50 4.79
N PRO A 16 -2.40 -21.27 5.53
CA PRO A 16 -2.89 -20.83 6.84
C PRO A 16 -1.78 -20.74 7.90
N ILE A 17 -0.74 -21.56 7.80
CA ILE A 17 0.39 -21.55 8.74
C ILE A 17 1.17 -20.23 8.60
N ALA A 18 1.55 -19.87 7.38
CA ALA A 18 2.25 -18.60 7.12
C ALA A 18 1.43 -17.37 7.53
N LEU A 19 0.10 -17.41 7.34
CA LEU A 19 -0.79 -16.34 7.79
C LEU A 19 -0.79 -16.23 9.33
N ALA A 20 -0.93 -17.35 10.04
CA ALA A 20 -0.93 -17.36 11.51
C ALA A 20 0.40 -16.86 12.08
N GLU A 21 1.52 -17.29 11.50
CA GLU A 21 2.87 -16.83 11.89
C GLU A 21 3.02 -15.32 11.70
N ALA A 22 2.59 -14.78 10.54
CA ALA A 22 2.64 -13.36 10.25
C ALA A 22 1.81 -12.52 11.25
N ILE A 23 0.58 -12.97 11.56
CA ILE A 23 -0.29 -12.31 12.54
C ILE A 23 0.37 -12.33 13.93
N ASN A 24 0.82 -13.50 14.40
CA ASN A 24 1.45 -13.64 15.71
C ASN A 24 2.73 -12.80 15.84
N LYS A 25 3.51 -12.68 14.77
CA LYS A 25 4.72 -11.85 14.74
C LYS A 25 4.41 -10.36 14.89
N ILE A 26 3.32 -9.87 14.28
CA ILE A 26 2.89 -8.47 14.44
C ILE A 26 2.35 -8.24 15.86
N LEU A 27 1.53 -9.16 16.38
CA LEU A 27 0.93 -9.03 17.71
C LEU A 27 1.96 -9.09 18.85
N SER A 28 3.04 -9.86 18.67
CA SER A 28 4.09 -10.02 19.67
C SER A 28 5.19 -8.94 19.61
N ASN A 29 5.20 -8.09 18.59
CA ASN A 29 6.23 -7.06 18.40
C ASN A 29 5.60 -5.69 18.13
N ASN A 30 5.49 -4.87 19.19
CA ASN A 30 4.86 -3.55 19.12
C ASN A 30 5.61 -2.57 18.18
N ASP A 31 6.93 -2.63 18.12
CA ASP A 31 7.72 -1.75 17.23
C ASP A 31 7.45 -2.09 15.76
N LEU A 32 7.35 -3.38 15.45
CA LEU A 32 6.98 -3.86 14.12
C LEU A 32 5.56 -3.41 13.75
N TYR A 33 4.61 -3.51 14.68
CA TYR A 33 3.26 -3.02 14.49
C TYR A 33 3.23 -1.52 14.17
N ILE A 34 3.93 -0.70 14.98
CA ILE A 34 3.99 0.76 14.77
C ILE A 34 4.58 1.08 13.40
N LYS A 35 5.72 0.45 13.06
CA LYS A 35 6.40 0.62 11.77
C LYS A 35 5.45 0.32 10.60
N PHE A 36 4.83 -0.85 10.59
CA PHE A 36 3.92 -1.25 9.51
C PHE A 36 2.70 -0.33 9.43
N SER A 37 2.11 0.06 10.56
CA SER A 37 0.96 0.96 10.62
C SER A 37 1.28 2.33 10.03
N GLN A 38 2.41 2.92 10.41
CA GLN A 38 2.84 4.23 9.90
C GLN A 38 3.15 4.17 8.40
N ASN A 39 3.91 3.17 7.96
CA ASN A 39 4.26 3.00 6.55
C ASN A 39 3.03 2.75 5.68
N ALA A 40 2.07 1.95 6.15
CA ALA A 40 0.83 1.69 5.43
C ALA A 40 -0.02 2.96 5.29
N LYS A 41 -0.13 3.78 6.34
CA LYS A 41 -0.82 5.08 6.30
C LYS A 41 -0.16 6.04 5.34
N GLU A 42 1.17 6.15 5.35
CA GLU A 42 1.89 7.02 4.43
C GLU A 42 1.69 6.57 2.97
N ARG A 43 1.84 5.27 2.71
CA ARG A 43 1.67 4.69 1.37
C ARG A 43 0.25 4.84 0.84
N PHE A 44 -0.74 4.85 1.73
CA PHE A 44 -2.14 5.02 1.36
C PHE A 44 -2.41 6.39 0.72
N LYS A 45 -1.66 7.44 1.09
CA LYS A 45 -1.82 8.79 0.53
C LYS A 45 -1.73 8.82 -1.00
N GLU A 46 -0.88 7.99 -1.60
CA GLU A 46 -0.77 7.89 -3.07
C GLU A 46 -2.07 7.42 -3.76
N PHE A 47 -2.96 6.78 -3.02
CA PHE A 47 -4.25 6.28 -3.51
C PHE A 47 -5.42 7.18 -3.08
N GLU A 48 -5.16 8.34 -2.49
CA GLU A 48 -6.21 9.33 -2.22
C GLU A 48 -6.93 9.71 -3.52
N ILE A 49 -8.25 9.86 -3.43
CA ILE A 49 -9.09 10.09 -4.61
C ILE A 49 -8.72 11.37 -5.35
N SER A 50 -8.26 12.40 -4.63
CA SER A 50 -7.69 13.62 -5.21
C SER A 50 -6.47 13.30 -6.06
N ASN A 51 -5.46 12.63 -5.49
CA ASN A 51 -4.23 12.27 -6.18
C ASN A 51 -4.48 11.37 -7.41
N ILE A 52 -5.47 10.47 -7.33
CA ILE A 52 -5.87 9.65 -8.48
C ILE A 52 -6.61 10.47 -9.54
N GLY A 53 -7.54 11.33 -9.11
CA GLY A 53 -8.28 12.23 -9.99
C GLY A 53 -7.35 13.16 -10.77
N ASP A 54 -6.39 13.78 -10.08
CA ASP A 54 -5.40 14.67 -10.68
C ASP A 54 -4.57 13.96 -11.75
N LYS A 55 -4.12 12.71 -11.48
CA LYS A 55 -3.39 11.91 -12.47
C LYS A 55 -4.22 11.59 -13.72
N ILE A 56 -5.51 11.30 -13.55
CA ILE A 56 -6.43 11.03 -14.67
C ILE A 56 -6.66 12.31 -15.48
N ILE A 57 -6.86 13.45 -14.81
CA ILE A 57 -7.02 14.76 -15.47
C ILE A 57 -5.76 15.10 -16.26
N SER A 58 -4.57 15.00 -15.65
CA SER A 58 -3.31 15.28 -16.33
C SER A 58 -3.10 14.43 -17.58
N LEU A 59 -3.49 13.14 -17.56
CA LEU A 59 -3.44 12.29 -18.75
C LEU A 59 -4.38 12.80 -19.86
N TYR A 60 -5.60 13.21 -19.52
CA TYR A 60 -6.52 13.78 -20.50
C TYR A 60 -6.02 15.11 -21.05
N GLU A 61 -5.45 15.98 -20.22
CA GLU A 61 -4.83 17.23 -20.65
C GLU A 61 -3.65 16.97 -21.59
N GLU A 62 -2.77 16.00 -21.28
CA GLU A 62 -1.66 15.61 -22.14
C GLU A 62 -2.14 15.16 -23.52
N ILE A 63 -3.16 14.31 -23.59
CA ILE A 63 -3.71 13.82 -24.86
C ILE A 63 -4.40 14.94 -25.64
N LEU A 64 -5.17 15.81 -24.98
CA LEU A 64 -5.91 16.88 -25.64
C LEU A 64 -4.99 18.01 -26.12
N VAL A 65 -3.90 18.31 -25.39
CA VAL A 65 -2.95 19.38 -25.72
C VAL A 65 -1.83 18.89 -26.64
N GLY A 66 -1.38 17.64 -26.48
CA GLY A 66 -0.29 17.03 -27.25
C GLY A 66 -0.67 16.52 -28.65
N ASN A 67 -1.95 16.58 -29.04
CA ASN A 67 -2.43 16.27 -30.39
C ASN A 67 -2.43 17.51 -31.33
N LYS A 68 -1.38 18.33 -31.27
CA LYS A 68 -1.14 19.42 -32.23
C LYS A 68 0.00 19.07 -33.18
#